data_AF-A0A5B8NKX8-F1
#
_entry.id   AF-A0A5B8NKX8-F1
#
_cell.length_a   1.000
_cell.length_b   1.000
_cell.length_c   1.000
_cell.angle_alpha   90.00
_cell.angle_beta   90.00
_cell.angle_gamma   90.00
#
_symmetry.space_group_name_H-M   'P 1'
#
loop_
_entity.id
_entity.type
_entity.pdbx_description
1 polymer ?
#
loop_
_entity_poly.entity_id
_entity_poly.type
_entity_poly.pdbx_seq_one_letter_code
_entity_poly.pdbx_strand_id
1 'polypeptide(L)' 'MRRLIETGKETLTIPKHKQLDTGTCRAILKQASQYISLSELAEYFYE' A
#
# COMPACT_ATOMS: atom_id res chain seq x y z
N MET A 1 -21.20 1.74 -14.10
CA MET A 1 -20.98 2.33 -12.76
C MET A 1 -19.61 3.01 -12.78
N ARG A 2 -19.55 4.34 -12.88
CA ARG A 2 -18.28 5.10 -12.92
C ARG A 2 -18.04 5.67 -11.52
N ARG A 3 -16.93 5.29 -10.89
CA ARG A 3 -16.54 5.85 -9.58
C ARG A 3 -15.75 7.12 -9.84
N LEU A 4 -16.36 8.28 -9.57
CA LEU A 4 -15.66 9.56 -9.45
C LEU A 4 -14.73 9.44 -8.24
N ILE A 5 -13.43 9.37 -8.48
CA ILE A 5 -12.44 9.49 -7.42
C ILE A 5 -12.13 10.97 -7.37
N GLU A 6 -12.78 11.66 -6.44
CA GLU A 6 -12.42 13.04 -6.10
C GLU A 6 -10.93 13.03 -5.75
N THR A 7 -10.18 13.95 -6.36
CA THR A 7 -8.72 14.10 -6.24
C THR A 7 -8.35 14.60 -4.84
N GLY A 8 -8.67 13.82 -3.82
CA GLY A 8 -8.22 14.00 -2.45
C GLY A 8 -6.95 13.18 -2.22
N LYS A 9 -6.06 13.68 -1.37
CA LYS A 9 -4.87 12.92 -0.94
C LYS A 9 -5.34 11.61 -0.29
N GLU A 10 -5.13 10.48 -0.96
CA GLU A 10 -5.40 9.15 -0.42
C GLU A 10 -4.24 8.76 0.52
N THR A 11 -4.51 8.72 1.82
CA THR A 11 -3.54 8.23 2.81
C THR A 11 -3.48 6.70 2.72
N LEU A 12 -2.34 6.16 2.29
CA LEU A 12 -2.08 4.73 2.30
C LEU A 12 -1.66 4.29 3.72
N THR A 13 -2.54 3.59 4.42
CA THR A 13 -2.23 3.02 5.74
C THR A 13 -1.61 1.64 5.58
N ILE A 14 -0.33 1.49 5.94
CA ILE A 14 0.35 0.18 6.00
C ILE A 14 0.09 -0.42 7.40
N PRO A 15 -0.64 -1.54 7.53
CA PRO A 15 -0.88 -2.16 8.83
C PRO A 15 0.43 -2.75 9.37
N LYS A 16 0.86 -2.31 10.55
CA LYS A 16 2.03 -2.87 11.24
C LYS A 16 1.65 -4.20 11.93
N HIS A 17 1.43 -5.26 11.13
CA HIS A 17 1.14 -6.60 11.63
C HIS A 17 2.11 -7.62 11.08
N LYS A 18 2.57 -8.53 11.94
CA LYS A 18 3.49 -9.64 11.62
C LYS A 18 2.96 -10.63 10.58
N GLN A 19 1.66 -10.58 10.31
CA GLN A 19 1.00 -11.48 9.37
C GLN A 19 -0.05 -10.71 8.59
N LEU A 20 0.34 -10.26 7.40
CA LEU A 20 -0.56 -9.76 6.38
C LEU A 20 -0.84 -10.88 5.39
N ASP A 21 -2.09 -11.01 4.95
CA ASP A 21 -2.40 -11.91 3.85
C ASP A 21 -1.64 -11.48 2.59
N THR A 22 -1.14 -12.44 1.82
CA THR A 22 -0.38 -12.18 0.58
C THR A 22 -1.14 -11.28 -0.38
N GLY A 23 -2.48 -11.38 -0.43
CA GLY A 23 -3.35 -10.50 -1.22
C GLY A 23 -3.30 -9.05 -0.76
N THR A 24 -3.30 -8.83 0.56
CA THR A 24 -3.19 -7.50 1.17
C THR A 24 -1.81 -6.90 0.93
N CYS A 25 -0.74 -7.67 1.11
CA CYS A 25 0.62 -7.23 0.79
C CYS A 25 0.74 -6.81 -0.67
N ARG A 26 0.17 -7.60 -1.60
CA ARG A 26 0.23 -7.31 -3.03
C ARG A 26 -0.57 -6.07 -3.42
N ALA A 27 -1.70 -5.82 -2.76
CA ALA A 27 -2.49 -4.61 -2.98
C ALA A 27 -1.73 -3.36 -2.52
N ILE A 28 -1.19 -3.39 -1.30
CA ILE A 28 -0.40 -2.28 -0.75
C ILE A 28 0.86 -2.06 -1.59
N LEU A 29 1.58 -3.11 -1.98
CA LEU A 29 2.75 -3.01 -2.85
C LEU A 29 2.43 -2.32 -4.17
N LYS A 30 1.31 -2.71 -4.81
CA LYS A 30 0.87 -2.13 -6.07
C LYS A 30 0.48 -0.65 -5.93
N GLN A 31 -0.12 -0.25 -4.81
CA GLN A 31 -0.53 1.13 -4.58
C GLN A 31 0.66 2.00 -4.16
N ALA A 32 1.49 1.52 -3.23
CA ALA A 32 2.66 2.24 -2.72
C ALA A 32 3.76 2.41 -3.76
N SER A 33 3.97 1.42 -4.65
CA SER A 33 5.01 1.49 -5.69
C SER A 33 4.79 2.64 -6.68
N GLN A 34 3.61 3.26 -6.68
CA GLN A 34 3.32 4.44 -7.49
C GLN A 34 3.85 5.74 -6.87
N TYR A 35 4.22 5.72 -5.59
CA TYR A 35 4.59 6.91 -4.81
C TYR A 35 5.97 6.80 -4.17
N ILE A 36 6.39 5.60 -3.73
CA ILE A 36 7.69 5.34 -3.11
C ILE A 36 8.36 4.12 -3.72
N SER A 37 9.68 4.02 -3.59
CA SER A 37 10.44 2.90 -4.13
C SER A 37 10.19 1.61 -3.33
N LEU A 38 10.34 0.45 -3.98
CA LEU A 38 10.19 -0.85 -3.31
C LEU A 38 11.13 -1.02 -2.11
N SER A 39 12.33 -0.44 -2.16
CA SER A 39 13.30 -0.48 -1.06
C SER A 39 12.78 0.23 0.19
N GLU A 40 12.18 1.41 0.02
CA GLU A 40 11.56 2.17 1.13
C GLU A 40 10.32 1.44 1.65
N LEU A 41 9.56 0.79 0.76
CA LEU A 41 8.39 0.04 1.15
C LEU A 41 8.74 -1.24 1.94
N ALA A 42 9.82 -1.91 1.57
CA ALA A 42 10.26 -3.16 2.20
C ALA A 42 10.54 -2.99 3.70
N GLU A 43 11.02 -1.81 4.14
CA GLU A 43 11.24 -1.49 5.55
C GLU A 43 9.97 -1.57 6.40
N TYR A 44 8.78 -1.47 5.79
CA TYR A 44 7.50 -1.55 6.50
C TYR A 44 6.86 -2.95 6.47
N PHE A 45 7.35 -3.88 5.63
CA PHE A 45 6.79 -5.23 5.48
C PHE A 45 7.59 -6.31 6.19
N TYR A 46 8.88 -6.10 6.39
CA TYR A 46 9.78 -7.08 6.99
C TYR A 46 10.25 -6.58 8.37
N GLU A 47 9.70 -7.18 9.44
CA GLU A 47 10.38 -7.32 10.75
C GLU A 47 10.90 -8.76 10.88
#